data_AF-A0AAD1VL46-F1
#
_entry.id   AF-A0AAD1VL46-F1
#
_cell.length_a   1.000
_cell.length_b   1.000
_cell.length_c   1.000
_cell.angle_alpha   90.00
_cell.angle_beta   90.00
_cell.angle_gamma   90.00
#
_symmetry.space_group_name_H-M   'P 1'
#
loop_
_entity.id
_entity.type
_entity.pdbx_description
1 polymer ?
#
loop_
_entity_poly.entity_id
_entity_poly.type
_entity_poly.pdbx_seq_one_letter_code
_entity_poly.pdbx_strand_id
1 'polypeptide(L)'
;MPYLLAGDSVILKQDSIYYEHFYNELQPWKHYVPFKKDLSDLLEKIQWVKDHDAEAQKIAKAGQEYARNNLMGEHVFCYYFKLFQAYARLQINEPKIRDGMERVELSHDHLFPCQCQRNEDKDEL
;
A
#
# COMPACT_ATOMS: atom_id res chain seq x y z
N MET A 1 -2.91 5.56 4.78
CA MET A 1 -1.53 6.07 5.06
C MET A 1 -0.65 6.46 3.86
N PRO A 2 -0.82 5.93 2.63
CA PRO A 2 0.25 6.02 1.61
C PRO A 2 0.61 7.45 1.20
N TYR A 3 -0.37 8.35 1.09
CA TYR A 3 -0.13 9.76 0.77
C TYR A 3 0.61 10.52 1.86
N LEU A 4 0.37 10.19 3.14
CA LEU A 4 1.09 10.81 4.25
C LEU A 4 2.56 10.35 4.24
N LEU A 5 2.82 9.06 3.98
CA LEU A 5 4.17 8.52 3.84
C LEU A 5 4.93 9.18 2.70
N ALA A 6 4.29 9.36 1.54
CA ALA A 6 4.92 10.00 0.38
C ALA A 6 5.26 11.49 0.60
N GLY A 7 4.68 12.13 1.61
CA GLY A 7 5.00 13.49 2.02
C GLY A 7 6.38 13.63 2.68
N ASP A 8 6.75 14.85 3.06
CA ASP A 8 8.04 15.16 3.71
C ASP A 8 7.88 15.42 5.23
N SER A 9 6.88 14.79 5.84
CA SER A 9 6.54 14.99 7.26
C SER A 9 6.65 13.68 8.02
N VAL A 10 7.09 13.76 9.28
CA VAL A 10 7.07 12.61 10.18
C VAL A 10 5.62 12.24 10.51
N ILE A 11 5.34 10.94 10.53
CA ILE A 11 4.00 10.43 10.77
C ILE A 11 3.94 9.90 12.18
N LEU A 12 2.98 10.40 12.96
CA LEU A 12 2.56 9.77 14.19
C LEU A 12 1.43 8.80 13.85
N LYS A 13 1.64 7.51 14.08
CA LYS A 13 0.66 6.46 13.77
C LYS A 13 0.15 5.84 15.07
N GLN A 14 -1.17 5.84 15.23
CA GLN A 14 -1.83 5.16 16.33
C GLN A 14 -1.64 3.65 16.23
N ASP A 15 -1.42 3.02 17.38
CA ASP A 15 -1.54 1.57 17.51
C ASP A 15 -2.99 1.14 17.30
N SER A 16 -3.20 0.23 16.35
CA SER A 16 -4.53 -0.10 15.84
C SER A 16 -4.55 -1.49 15.26
N ILE A 17 -5.71 -2.14 15.37
CA ILE A 17 -5.99 -3.44 14.75
C ILE A 17 -6.22 -3.33 13.24
N TYR A 18 -6.47 -2.12 12.74
CA TYR A 18 -6.70 -1.90 11.31
C TYR A 18 -5.37 -1.95 10.56
N TYR A 19 -5.32 -2.77 9.51
CA TYR A 19 -4.15 -2.94 8.68
C TYR A 19 -4.48 -2.82 7.20
N GLU A 20 -3.52 -2.31 6.44
CA GLU A 20 -3.48 -2.40 4.99
C GLU A 20 -2.41 -3.44 4.60
N HIS A 21 -2.41 -3.91 3.34
CA HIS A 21 -1.53 -4.99 2.88
C HIS A 21 -0.03 -4.74 3.12
N PHE A 22 0.41 -3.48 3.12
CA PHE A 22 1.81 -3.08 3.28
C PHE A 22 2.22 -2.75 4.72
N TYR A 23 1.27 -2.70 5.67
CA TYR A 23 1.57 -2.24 7.04
C TYR A 23 2.57 -3.15 7.76
N ASN A 24 2.62 -4.44 7.42
CA ASN A 24 3.55 -5.40 8.02
C ASN A 24 5.01 -5.12 7.68
N GLU A 25 5.28 -4.37 6.60
CA GLU A 25 6.62 -3.94 6.22
C GLU A 25 7.03 -2.63 6.90
N LEU A 26 6.06 -1.91 7.49
CA LEU A 26 6.33 -0.66 8.20
C LEU A 26 6.81 -0.93 9.63
N GLN A 27 8.00 -0.42 9.94
CA GLN A 27 8.62 -0.59 11.25
C GLN A 27 8.44 0.68 12.10
N PRO A 28 7.90 0.56 13.34
CA PRO A 28 7.84 1.67 14.27
C PRO A 28 9.25 2.21 14.58
N TRP A 29 9.37 3.51 14.77
CA TRP A 29 10.63 4.26 14.96
C TRP A 29 11.61 4.21 13.78
N LYS A 30 11.28 3.53 12.69
CA LYS A 30 12.03 3.58 11.43
C LYS A 30 11.25 4.34 10.35
N HIS A 31 9.99 4.00 10.13
CA HIS A 31 9.16 4.62 9.09
C HIS A 31 8.09 5.58 9.64
N TYR A 32 7.80 5.50 10.95
CA TYR A 32 6.81 6.35 11.63
C TYR A 32 7.05 6.33 13.15
N VAL A 33 6.47 7.29 13.88
CA VAL A 33 6.46 7.33 15.34
C VAL A 33 5.16 6.70 15.87
N PRO A 34 5.21 5.57 16.61
CA PRO A 34 4.01 4.95 17.17
C PRO A 34 3.52 5.71 18.41
N PHE A 35 2.19 5.72 18.61
CA PHE A 35 1.56 6.11 19.88
C PHE A 35 0.43 5.13 20.23
N LYS A 36 0.07 5.04 21.52
CA LYS A 36 -0.90 4.08 22.04
C LYS A 36 -2.31 4.34 21.52
N LYS A 37 -3.09 3.25 21.43
CA LYS A 37 -4.49 3.29 21.01
C LYS A 37 -5.36 4.21 21.89
N ASP A 38 -5.06 4.30 23.18
CA ASP A 38 -5.79 5.13 24.15
C ASP A 38 -5.35 6.61 24.18
N LEU A 39 -4.40 6.99 23.31
CA LEU A 39 -3.82 8.34 23.21
C LEU A 39 -3.02 8.78 24.45
N SER A 40 -2.80 7.89 25.42
CA SER A 40 -2.21 8.25 26.71
C SER A 40 -0.79 8.81 26.61
N ASP A 41 -0.05 8.46 25.55
CA ASP A 41 1.31 8.93 25.28
C ASP A 41 1.41 9.87 24.07
N LEU A 42 0.29 10.30 23.47
CA LEU A 42 0.33 11.12 22.25
C LEU A 42 1.07 12.45 22.46
N LEU A 43 0.81 13.15 23.57
CA LEU A 43 1.48 14.41 23.90
C LEU A 43 2.98 14.22 24.12
N GLU A 44 3.37 13.10 24.73
CA GLU A 44 4.78 12.72 24.90
C GLU A 44 5.45 12.51 23.53
N LYS A 45 4.79 11.80 22.60
CA LYS A 45 5.35 11.59 21.24
C LYS A 45 5.45 12.88 20.45
N ILE A 46 4.48 13.79 20.57
CA ILE A 46 4.54 15.11 19.93
C ILE A 46 5.72 15.91 20.49
N GLN A 47 5.91 15.90 21.81
CA GLN A 47 7.03 16.61 22.43
C GLN A 47 8.38 15.99 22.01
N TRP A 48 8.49 14.67 22.01
CA TRP A 48 9.70 13.97 21.53
C TRP A 48 10.08 14.38 20.11
N VAL A 49 9.11 14.43 19.19
CA VAL A 49 9.34 14.84 17.79
C VAL A 49 9.85 16.28 17.70
N LYS A 50 9.33 17.19 18.54
CA LYS A 50 9.80 18.58 18.59
C LYS A 50 11.23 18.70 19.13
N ASP A 51 11.57 17.89 20.12
CA ASP A 51 12.87 17.94 20.79
C ASP A 51 13.97 17.20 19.99
N HIS A 52 13.60 16.28 19.10
CA HIS A 52 14.50 15.42 18.32
C HIS A 52 14.27 15.59 16.81
N ASP A 53 14.34 16.84 16.33
CA ASP A 53 14.02 17.19 14.94
C ASP A 53 14.86 16.41 13.91
N ALA A 54 16.16 16.23 14.16
CA ALA A 54 17.06 15.52 13.27
C ALA A 54 16.70 14.02 13.16
N GLU A 55 16.34 13.38 14.27
CA GLU A 55 15.86 12.00 14.30
C GLU A 55 14.49 11.87 13.63
N ALA A 56 13.57 12.80 13.91
CA ALA A 56 12.25 12.84 13.29
C ALA A 56 12.35 12.98 11.76
N GLN A 57 13.28 13.81 11.27
CA GLN A 57 13.54 13.97 9.84
C GLN A 57 14.07 12.67 9.20
N LYS A 58 14.94 11.92 9.90
CA LYS A 58 15.40 10.60 9.41
C LYS A 58 14.24 9.61 9.30
N ILE A 59 13.34 9.59 10.29
CA ILE A 59 12.14 8.74 10.27
C ILE A 59 11.22 9.13 9.11
N ALA A 60 10.97 10.44 8.92
CA ALA A 60 10.16 10.95 7.83
C ALA A 60 10.71 10.52 6.45
N LYS A 61 12.01 10.71 6.23
CA LYS A 61 12.69 10.31 4.98
C LYS A 61 12.61 8.81 4.73
N ALA A 62 12.84 7.98 5.75
CA ALA A 62 12.74 6.54 5.60
C ALA A 62 11.31 6.07 5.29
N GLY A 63 10.30 6.70 5.88
CA GLY A 63 8.88 6.46 5.54
C GLY A 63 8.54 6.87 4.10
N GLN A 64 9.07 8.02 3.66
CA GLN A 64 8.92 8.54 2.30
C GLN A 64 9.58 7.64 1.25
N GLU A 65 10.82 7.21 1.50
CA GLU A 65 11.55 6.28 0.64
C GLU A 65 10.79 4.95 0.52
N TYR A 66 10.26 4.43 1.63
CA TYR A 66 9.42 3.23 1.58
C TYR A 66 8.22 3.41 0.65
N ALA A 67 7.47 4.51 0.77
CA ALA A 67 6.31 4.76 -0.09
C ALA A 67 6.69 4.92 -1.57
N ARG A 68 7.76 5.66 -1.87
CA ARG A 68 8.23 5.84 -3.26
C ARG A 68 8.72 4.54 -3.90
N ASN A 69 9.32 3.66 -3.11
CA ASN A 69 9.90 2.43 -3.63
C ASN A 69 8.93 1.24 -3.62
N ASN A 70 7.81 1.30 -2.88
CA ASN A 70 6.94 0.13 -2.67
C ASN A 70 5.44 0.41 -2.82
N LEU A 71 4.99 1.68 -2.80
CA LEU A 71 3.57 2.04 -2.79
C LEU A 71 3.13 2.88 -4.00
N MET A 72 3.99 3.04 -5.01
CA MET A 72 3.60 3.64 -6.29
C MET A 72 2.58 2.74 -7.02
N GLY A 73 1.81 3.32 -7.94
CA GLY A 73 0.71 2.60 -8.62
C GLY A 73 1.13 1.25 -9.21
N GLU A 74 2.29 1.17 -9.85
CA GLU A 74 2.84 -0.08 -10.39
C GLU A 74 3.06 -1.18 -9.33
N HIS A 75 3.53 -0.82 -8.14
CA HIS A 75 3.75 -1.75 -7.05
C HIS A 75 2.42 -2.26 -6.49
N VAL A 76 1.43 -1.37 -6.36
CA VAL A 76 0.08 -1.74 -5.93
C VAL A 76 -0.57 -2.68 -6.94
N PHE A 77 -0.46 -2.40 -8.24
CA PHE A 77 -0.97 -3.30 -9.28
C PHE A 77 -0.24 -4.66 -9.27
N CYS A 78 1.07 -4.68 -9.07
CA CYS A 78 1.85 -5.91 -8.95
C CYS A 78 1.39 -6.77 -7.76
N TYR A 79 1.10 -6.14 -6.61
CA TYR A 79 0.53 -6.83 -5.45
C TYR A 79 -0.81 -7.48 -5.79
N TYR A 80 -1.76 -6.73 -6.37
CA TYR A 80 -3.08 -7.26 -6.74
C TYR A 80 -2.98 -8.38 -7.77
N PHE A 81 -2.11 -8.25 -8.77
CA PHE A 81 -1.89 -9.28 -9.76
C PHE A 81 -1.41 -10.59 -9.11
N LYS A 82 -0.39 -10.53 -8.26
CA LYS A 82 0.11 -11.70 -7.52
C LYS A 82 -0.93 -12.27 -6.57
N LEU A 83 -1.68 -11.42 -5.88
CA LEU A 83 -2.77 -11.81 -4.99
C LEU A 83 -3.84 -12.61 -5.74
N PHE A 84 -4.32 -12.10 -6.87
CA PHE A 84 -5.35 -12.77 -7.65
C PHE A 84 -4.85 -14.06 -8.30
N GLN A 85 -3.58 -14.12 -8.74
CA GLN A 85 -2.98 -15.37 -9.21
C GLN A 85 -2.92 -16.43 -8.10
N ALA A 86 -2.50 -16.05 -6.89
CA ALA A 86 -2.45 -16.96 -5.75
C ALA A 86 -3.85 -17.41 -5.34
N TYR A 87 -4.82 -16.48 -5.31
CA TYR A 87 -6.20 -16.77 -4.98
C TYR A 87 -6.87 -17.70 -6.00
N ALA A 88 -6.64 -17.50 -7.29
CA ALA A 88 -7.19 -18.34 -8.36
C ALA A 88 -6.81 -19.82 -8.18
N ARG A 89 -5.59 -20.10 -7.73
CA ARG A 89 -5.11 -21.48 -7.46
C ARG A 89 -5.83 -22.17 -6.29
N LEU A 90 -6.52 -21.41 -5.45
CA LEU A 90 -7.31 -21.94 -4.33
C LEU A 90 -8.76 -22.25 -4.73
N GLN A 91 -9.17 -21.88 -5.95
CA GLN A 91 -10.53 -22.15 -6.42
C GLN A 91 -10.70 -23.63 -6.77
N ILE A 92 -11.74 -24.24 -6.20
CA ILE A 92 -12.06 -25.65 -6.43
C ILE A 92 -12.90 -25.82 -7.71
N ASN A 93 -13.80 -24.88 -7.97
CA ASN A 93 -14.72 -24.92 -9.10
C ASN A 93 -14.34 -23.84 -10.12
N GLU A 94 -14.66 -24.12 -11.38
CA GLU A 94 -14.51 -23.16 -12.46
C GLU A 94 -15.49 -21.98 -12.30
N PRO A 95 -15.02 -20.73 -12.41
CA PRO A 95 -15.88 -19.55 -12.39
C PRO A 95 -16.89 -19.57 -13.54
N LYS A 96 -18.15 -19.21 -13.24
CA LYS A 96 -19.22 -19.08 -14.25
C LYS A 96 -19.78 -17.68 -14.26
N ILE A 97 -19.98 -17.13 -15.45
CA ILE A 97 -20.71 -15.87 -15.65
C ILE A 97 -22.17 -16.11 -15.27
N ARG A 98 -22.73 -15.22 -14.44
CA ARG A 98 -24.11 -15.31 -13.94
C ARG A 98 -24.96 -14.21 -14.57
N ASP A 99 -26.27 -14.46 -14.65
CA ASP A 99 -27.23 -13.46 -15.11
C ASP A 99 -27.11 -12.17 -14.28
N GLY A 100 -27.08 -11.04 -14.98
CA GLY A 100 -26.90 -9.71 -14.39
C GLY A 100 -25.44 -9.27 -14.21
N MET A 101 -24.45 -10.09 -14.55
CA MET A 101 -23.06 -9.63 -14.67
C MET A 101 -22.88 -8.85 -15.98
N GLU A 102 -22.30 -7.65 -15.88
CA GLU A 102 -21.92 -6.83 -17.04
C GLU A 102 -20.42 -6.95 -17.30
N ARG A 103 -20.04 -7.01 -18.58
CA ARG A 103 -18.63 -7.02 -18.98
C ARG A 103 -18.04 -5.63 -18.76
N VAL A 104 -16.98 -5.55 -17.96
CA VAL A 104 -16.19 -4.33 -17.83
C VAL A 104 -15.23 -4.25 -19.01
N GLU A 105 -15.51 -3.35 -19.94
CA GLU A 105 -14.61 -3.09 -21.07
C GLU A 105 -13.31 -2.43 -20.59
N LEU A 106 -12.18 -2.93 -21.07
CA LEU A 106 -10.88 -2.30 -20.81
C LEU A 106 -10.79 -1.01 -21.62
N SER A 107 -10.57 0.13 -20.95
CA SER A 107 -10.32 1.39 -21.64
C SER A 107 -9.03 1.29 -22.45
N HIS A 108 -9.08 1.63 -23.74
CA HIS A 108 -7.91 1.71 -24.61
C HIS A 108 -7.09 3.01 -24.40
N ASP A 109 -7.40 3.76 -23.35
CA ASP A 109 -6.69 4.98 -23.02
C ASP A 109 -5.26 4.68 -22.55
N HIS A 110 -4.28 5.23 -23.27
CA HIS A 110 -2.85 5.11 -22.98
C HIS A 110 -2.40 5.95 -21.76
N LEU A 111 -3.33 6.45 -20.95
CA LEU A 111 -3.05 7.27 -19.77
C LEU A 111 -2.18 6.53 -18.74
N PHE A 112 -2.25 5.20 -18.73
CA PHE A 112 -1.41 4.33 -17.90
C PHE A 112 -0.79 3.23 -18.78
N PRO A 113 0.32 3.51 -19.48
CA PRO A 113 0.94 2.53 -20.37
C PRO A 113 1.45 1.35 -19.54
N CYS A 114 0.82 0.20 -19.71
CA CYS A 114 1.28 -1.04 -19.09
C CYS A 114 2.52 -1.52 -19.85
N GLN A 115 3.69 -1.52 -19.19
CA GLN A 115 4.96 -1.97 -19.79
C GLN A 115 5.15 -3.48 -19.74
N CYS A 116 4.18 -4.22 -19.18
CA CYS A 116 4.20 -5.67 -19.21
C CYS A 116 4.05 -6.14 -20.65
N GLN A 117 4.96 -6.99 -21.13
CA GLN A 117 4.79 -7.69 -22.39
C GLN A 117 3.48 -8.48 -22.32
N ARG A 118 2.42 -7.97 -22.96
CA ARG A 118 1.25 -8.77 -23.29
C ARG A 118 1.74 -9.74 -24.36
N ASN A 119 2.14 -10.93 -23.96
CA ASN A 119 2.14 -12.03 -24.91
C ASN A 119 0.67 -12.17 -25.35
N GLU A 120 0.43 -12.11 -26.65
CA GLU A 120 -0.85 -12.45 -27.25
C GLU A 120 -1.07 -13.97 -27.11
N ASP A 121 -1.12 -14.48 -25.88
CA ASP A 121 -1.69 -15.78 -25.64
C ASP A 121 -3.20 -15.58 -25.80
N LYS A 122 -3.73 -16.26 -26.83
CA LYS A 122 -5.13 -16.23 -27.23
C LYS A 122 -6.02 -16.28 -26.00
N ASP A 123 -6.93 -15.32 -25.89
CA ASP A 123 -8.10 -15.44 -25.01
C ASP A 123 -8.69 -16.84 -25.25
N GLU A 124 -8.53 -17.76 -24.30
CA GLU A 124 -9.16 -19.07 -24.37
C GLU A 124 -10.67 -18.87 -24.18
N LEU A 125 -11.33 -18.64 -25.31
CA LEU A 125 -12.75 -18.81 -25.57
C LEU A 125 -12.90 -19.84 -26.70
#